data_AF-A0A7X9QGB8-F1
#
_entry.id   AF-A0A7X9QGB8-F1
#
_cell.length_a   1.000
_cell.length_b   1.000
_cell.length_c   1.000
_cell.angle_alpha   90.00
_cell.angle_beta   90.00
_cell.angle_gamma   90.00
#
_symmetry.space_group_name_H-M   'P 1'
#
loop_
_entity.id
_entity.type
_entity.pdbx_description
1 polymer ?
#
loop_
_entity_poly.entity_id
_entity_poly.type
_entity_poly.pdbx_seq_one_letter_code
_entity_poly.pdbx_strand_id
1 'polypeptide(L)'
;MAISLRALGAAGAAVVLTACATTPPPAVSASPSTGAASDSPAPSASGSAPSASPSAPPSGTPSVSLPPASTTIVLQAKGLDKANFGTAEKDVTTLLTARSGKPDDSYSGPVCELDSATPYGRQLVYGGAVFLFQSKAKGKANSPRTFTSWVINLEQPLKSSMKLADGYPANTTFAKLKSAFPKGKLSRIALGEAAVYVFRTPSGIWYRGDDNTTPTDVGAGAMGTCE
;
A
#
# COMPACT_ATOMS: atom_id res chain seq x y z
N MET A 1 -24.71 -4.01 -42.47
CA MET A 1 -24.41 -2.86 -43.35
C MET A 1 -22.90 -2.67 -43.31
N ALA A 2 -22.25 -2.90 -44.45
CA ALA A 2 -20.81 -3.00 -44.59
C ALA A 2 -20.11 -1.64 -44.46
N ILE A 3 -18.94 -1.61 -43.82
CA ILE A 3 -17.95 -0.55 -44.04
C ILE A 3 -16.65 -1.25 -44.42
N SER A 4 -16.24 -0.99 -45.67
CA SER A 4 -15.16 -1.62 -46.40
C SER A 4 -13.77 -1.33 -45.86
N LEU A 5 -12.91 -2.35 -45.97
CA LEU A 5 -11.46 -2.33 -45.86
C LEU A 5 -10.80 -1.29 -46.78
N ARG A 6 -9.73 -0.67 -46.28
CA ARG A 6 -8.54 -0.32 -47.07
C ARG A 6 -7.29 -0.81 -46.35
N ALA A 7 -6.66 -1.83 -46.94
CA ALA A 7 -5.28 -2.20 -46.67
C ALA A 7 -4.35 -1.35 -47.56
N LEU A 8 -3.16 -1.01 -47.06
CA LEU A 8 -1.85 -1.13 -47.74
C LEU A 8 -0.75 -0.48 -46.87
N GLY A 9 0.39 -1.18 -46.71
CA GLY A 9 1.64 -0.54 -46.29
C GLY A 9 2.51 -1.36 -45.33
N ALA A 10 3.01 -2.52 -45.78
CA ALA A 10 4.13 -3.18 -45.13
C ALA A 10 5.44 -2.43 -45.47
N ALA A 11 6.17 -1.98 -44.46
CA ALA A 11 7.58 -1.63 -44.57
C ALA A 11 8.29 -2.15 -43.32
N GLY A 12 9.14 -3.16 -43.53
CA GLY A 12 9.93 -3.79 -42.48
C GLY A 12 10.99 -2.86 -41.91
N ALA A 13 11.17 -2.93 -40.61
CA ALA A 13 12.39 -2.54 -39.93
C ALA A 13 12.76 -3.68 -38.98
N ALA A 14 13.66 -4.55 -39.45
CA ALA A 14 14.33 -5.53 -38.61
C ALA A 14 15.27 -4.78 -37.68
N VAL A 15 14.91 -4.68 -36.39
CA VAL A 15 15.85 -4.23 -35.35
C VAL A 15 16.53 -5.48 -34.79
N VAL A 16 17.78 -5.66 -35.23
CA VAL A 16 18.74 -6.60 -34.63
C VAL A 16 19.09 -6.06 -33.24
N LEU A 17 18.65 -6.75 -32.18
CA LEU A 17 19.16 -6.54 -30.83
C LEU A 17 20.23 -7.60 -30.56
N THR A 18 21.47 -7.18 -30.78
CA THR A 18 22.69 -7.84 -30.30
C THR A 18 22.70 -7.95 -28.78
N ALA A 19 23.24 -9.08 -28.33
CA ALA A 19 23.26 -9.59 -26.96
C ALA A 19 23.79 -8.61 -25.89
N CYS A 20 23.24 -8.74 -24.68
CA CYS A 20 24.07 -8.77 -23.48
C CYS A 20 23.53 -9.86 -22.54
N ALA A 21 24.23 -10.99 -22.53
CA ALA A 21 23.96 -12.13 -21.67
C ALA A 21 24.31 -11.77 -20.22
N THR A 22 23.38 -11.94 -19.30
CA THR A 22 23.69 -12.08 -17.87
C THR A 22 23.36 -13.51 -17.47
N THR A 23 24.42 -14.29 -17.31
CA THR A 23 24.42 -15.67 -16.83
C THR A 23 24.02 -15.68 -15.34
N PRO A 24 22.99 -16.42 -14.92
CA PRO A 24 22.78 -16.72 -13.50
C PRO A 24 23.80 -17.79 -13.04
N PRO A 25 24.35 -17.70 -11.82
CA PRO A 25 25.17 -18.78 -11.26
C PRO A 25 24.30 -20.04 -10.99
N PRO A 26 24.90 -21.25 -11.02
CA PRO A 26 24.18 -22.48 -10.77
C PRO A 26 23.69 -22.53 -9.32
N ALA A 27 22.39 -22.75 -9.13
CA ALA A 27 21.83 -23.10 -7.83
C ALA A 27 22.29 -24.52 -7.48
N VAL A 28 23.07 -24.62 -6.41
CA VAL A 28 23.44 -25.88 -5.79
C VAL A 28 22.20 -26.57 -5.23
N SER A 29 22.03 -27.82 -5.64
CA SER A 29 21.01 -28.75 -5.16
C SER A 29 21.41 -29.28 -3.79
N ALA A 30 20.49 -29.24 -2.82
CA ALA A 30 20.57 -30.02 -1.60
C ALA A 30 19.14 -30.38 -1.14
N SER A 31 18.74 -31.61 -1.43
CA SER A 31 17.67 -32.32 -0.71
C SER A 31 18.28 -33.11 0.47
N PRO A 32 17.50 -33.84 1.26
CA PRO A 32 17.08 -33.48 2.61
C PRO A 32 17.85 -34.29 3.68
N SER A 33 17.72 -33.91 4.95
CA SER A 33 18.11 -34.80 6.05
C SER A 33 16.92 -35.05 6.97
N THR A 34 16.68 -36.35 7.12
CA THR A 34 15.76 -37.10 7.96
C THR A 34 16.19 -37.14 9.43
N GLY A 35 15.23 -37.36 10.33
CA GLY A 35 15.42 -37.77 11.73
C GLY A 35 14.15 -37.46 12.54
N ALA A 36 13.14 -38.35 12.61
CA ALA A 36 12.98 -39.47 13.56
C ALA A 36 12.88 -39.00 15.02
N ALA A 37 11.66 -38.97 15.58
CA ALA A 37 11.09 -39.96 16.53
C ALA A 37 11.36 -39.58 18.01
N SER A 38 10.31 -39.25 18.77
CA SER A 38 9.72 -40.05 19.87
C SER A 38 10.16 -39.51 21.23
N ASP A 39 9.21 -39.02 22.03
CA ASP A 39 8.74 -39.73 23.24
C ASP A 39 7.80 -38.84 24.07
N SER A 40 6.73 -39.46 24.54
CA SER A 40 5.77 -39.00 25.56
C SER A 40 6.15 -39.74 26.85
N PRO A 41 5.93 -39.23 28.09
CA PRO A 41 4.58 -39.25 28.66
C PRO A 41 4.24 -38.21 29.75
N ALA A 42 2.92 -38.10 29.98
CA ALA A 42 2.20 -38.06 31.27
C ALA A 42 2.09 -36.76 32.12
N PRO A 43 1.01 -36.65 32.94
CA PRO A 43 0.33 -35.39 33.25
C PRO A 43 0.26 -35.02 34.75
N SER A 44 -0.30 -33.83 35.01
CA SER A 44 -1.07 -33.36 36.18
C SER A 44 -0.54 -33.57 37.60
N ALA A 45 -0.36 -32.46 38.32
CA ALA A 45 -0.57 -32.40 39.77
C ALA A 45 -1.40 -31.16 40.12
N SER A 46 -2.57 -31.40 40.71
CA SER A 46 -3.42 -30.44 41.40
C SER A 46 -2.91 -30.31 42.84
N GLY A 47 -2.88 -29.09 43.40
CA GLY A 47 -2.39 -28.85 44.76
C GLY A 47 -2.78 -27.50 45.32
N SER A 48 -3.96 -27.46 45.95
CA SER A 48 -4.38 -26.69 47.13
C SER A 48 -3.81 -25.28 47.41
N ALA A 49 -4.72 -24.30 47.40
CA ALA A 49 -4.72 -23.15 48.34
C ALA A 49 -5.18 -23.62 49.75
N PRO A 50 -5.16 -22.84 50.85
CA PRO A 50 -4.90 -21.38 51.01
C PRO A 50 -3.97 -21.03 52.21
N SER A 51 -3.59 -19.75 52.39
CA SER A 51 -3.80 -18.97 53.64
C SER A 51 -3.15 -17.58 53.55
N ALA A 52 -3.79 -16.61 54.20
CA ALA A 52 -3.57 -15.17 54.12
C ALA A 52 -2.51 -14.63 55.11
N SER A 53 -2.01 -13.42 54.80
CA SER A 53 -2.01 -12.17 55.62
C SER A 53 -0.69 -11.34 55.47
N PRO A 54 -0.63 -10.05 55.88
CA PRO A 54 -0.31 -8.93 54.99
C PRO A 54 1.04 -8.27 55.32
N SER A 55 1.67 -7.57 54.38
CA SER A 55 2.67 -6.53 54.72
C SER A 55 3.01 -5.58 53.57
N ALA A 56 2.76 -4.30 53.87
CA ALA A 56 3.44 -3.07 53.47
C ALA A 56 3.51 -2.64 51.98
N PRO A 57 3.16 -1.37 51.67
CA PRO A 57 3.37 -0.77 50.35
C PRO A 57 4.80 -0.21 50.24
N PRO A 58 5.51 -0.43 49.12
CA PRO A 58 6.60 0.47 48.76
C PRO A 58 6.12 1.53 47.76
N SER A 59 6.24 2.77 48.23
CA SER A 59 6.55 4.02 47.52
C SER A 59 6.43 4.03 46.00
N GLY A 60 5.61 4.96 45.53
CA GLY A 60 5.46 5.31 44.13
C GLY A 60 6.79 5.67 43.46
N THR A 61 7.17 4.86 42.49
CA THR A 61 7.98 5.32 41.36
C THR A 61 7.12 6.32 40.59
N PRO A 62 7.65 7.51 40.20
CA PRO A 62 6.94 8.34 39.24
C PRO A 62 6.75 7.51 37.99
N SER A 63 5.50 7.14 37.71
CA SER A 63 5.13 6.57 36.43
C SER A 63 5.44 7.65 35.41
N VAL A 64 6.60 7.52 34.75
CA VAL A 64 6.87 8.25 33.51
C VAL A 64 5.77 7.77 32.58
N SER A 65 4.69 8.55 32.53
CA SER A 65 3.60 8.34 31.59
C SER A 65 4.21 8.52 30.22
N LEU A 66 4.74 7.43 29.64
CA LEU A 66 5.08 7.41 28.23
C LEU A 66 3.82 7.86 27.50
N PRO A 67 3.90 8.87 26.61
CA PRO A 67 2.75 9.25 25.81
C PRO A 67 2.21 7.99 25.12
N PRO A 68 0.89 7.76 25.12
CA PRO A 68 0.32 6.57 24.51
C PRO A 68 0.83 6.47 23.08
N ALA A 69 1.39 5.32 22.71
CA ALA A 69 1.80 5.08 21.35
C ALA A 69 0.61 5.39 20.44
N SER A 70 0.77 6.37 19.54
CA SER A 70 -0.32 6.85 18.69
C SER A 70 -1.00 5.66 18.03
N THR A 71 -2.26 5.43 18.40
CA THR A 71 -3.11 4.37 17.84
C THR A 71 -3.54 4.70 16.42
N THR A 72 -3.42 5.96 16.02
CA THR A 72 -3.72 6.46 14.69
C THR A 72 -2.57 6.17 13.71
N ILE A 73 -2.91 5.56 12.58
CA ILE A 73 -2.04 5.41 11.42
C ILE A 73 -1.93 6.75 10.69
N VAL A 74 -0.71 7.21 10.48
CA VAL A 74 -0.44 8.46 9.75
C VAL A 74 -0.03 8.14 8.32
N LEU A 75 -0.80 8.63 7.36
CA LEU A 75 -0.60 8.48 5.91
C LEU A 75 0.33 9.61 5.41
N GLN A 76 1.49 9.24 4.87
CA GLN A 76 2.61 10.14 4.57
C GLN A 76 3.13 9.97 3.14
N ALA A 77 3.92 10.94 2.67
CA ALA A 77 4.42 10.99 1.30
C ALA A 77 5.27 9.78 0.86
N LYS A 78 5.84 9.03 1.83
CA LYS A 78 6.70 7.87 1.58
C LYS A 78 6.08 6.53 2.00
N GLY A 79 4.86 6.55 2.52
CA GLY A 79 4.19 5.34 3.03
C GLY A 79 3.24 5.67 4.18
N LEU A 80 3.18 4.81 5.19
CA LEU A 80 2.37 5.00 6.39
C LEU A 80 3.19 4.66 7.65
N ASP A 81 3.06 5.48 8.69
CA ASP A 81 3.85 5.38 9.91
C ASP A 81 5.35 5.11 9.65
N LYS A 82 5.84 3.91 10.00
CA LYS A 82 7.21 3.44 9.78
C LYS A 82 7.36 2.56 8.53
N ALA A 83 6.25 2.19 7.89
CA ALA A 83 6.23 1.34 6.70
C ALA A 83 6.33 2.21 5.44
N ASN A 84 7.51 2.20 4.82
CA ASN A 84 7.74 2.89 3.54
C ASN A 84 7.15 2.10 2.37
N PHE A 85 6.97 2.76 1.22
CA PHE A 85 6.75 2.07 -0.03
C PHE A 85 7.90 1.09 -0.30
N GLY A 86 7.57 -0.12 -0.76
CA GLY A 86 8.48 -1.26 -0.88
C GLY A 86 8.45 -2.21 0.32
N THR A 87 7.83 -1.84 1.45
CA THR A 87 7.63 -2.77 2.59
C THR A 87 6.77 -3.96 2.17
N ALA A 88 7.06 -5.15 2.69
CA ALA A 88 6.30 -6.36 2.37
C ALA A 88 4.83 -6.22 2.75
N GLU A 89 3.92 -6.73 1.90
CA GLU A 89 2.46 -6.69 2.15
C GLU A 89 2.10 -7.25 3.53
N LYS A 90 2.75 -8.34 3.95
CA LYS A 90 2.49 -8.99 5.24
C LYS A 90 2.65 -8.00 6.40
N ASP A 91 3.75 -7.25 6.43
CA ASP A 91 4.08 -6.37 7.56
C ASP A 91 3.12 -5.18 7.63
N VAL A 92 2.81 -4.60 6.47
CA VAL A 92 1.86 -3.49 6.37
C VAL A 92 0.44 -3.95 6.72
N THR A 93 0.03 -5.13 6.24
CA THR A 93 -1.29 -5.70 6.57
C THR A 93 -1.41 -5.98 8.06
N THR A 94 -0.37 -6.52 8.70
CA THR A 94 -0.35 -6.72 10.15
C THR A 94 -0.49 -5.38 10.90
N LEU A 95 0.22 -4.33 10.47
CA LEU A 95 0.11 -2.99 11.05
C LEU A 95 -1.31 -2.43 10.90
N LEU A 96 -1.86 -2.45 9.69
CA LEU A 96 -3.22 -1.98 9.39
C LEU A 96 -4.26 -2.75 10.21
N THR A 97 -4.15 -4.08 10.26
CA THR A 97 -5.10 -4.91 11.00
C THR A 97 -5.02 -4.70 12.51
N ALA A 98 -3.82 -4.54 13.07
CA ALA A 98 -3.64 -4.29 14.48
C ALA A 98 -4.27 -2.96 14.95
N ARG A 99 -4.32 -1.94 14.08
CA ARG A 99 -4.78 -0.58 14.44
C ARG A 99 -6.18 -0.22 13.93
N SER A 100 -6.60 -0.82 12.82
CA SER A 100 -7.87 -0.50 12.14
C SER A 100 -8.81 -1.69 11.99
N GLY A 101 -8.43 -2.87 12.49
CA GLY A 101 -9.22 -4.10 12.35
C GLY A 101 -9.12 -4.70 10.95
N LYS A 102 -10.05 -5.58 10.59
CA LYS A 102 -10.06 -6.17 9.23
C LYS A 102 -10.37 -5.09 8.18
N PRO A 103 -9.83 -5.23 6.95
CA PRO A 103 -10.26 -4.39 5.84
C PRO A 103 -11.75 -4.62 5.57
N ASP A 104 -12.42 -3.58 5.08
CA ASP A 104 -13.82 -3.66 4.67
C ASP A 104 -13.94 -4.49 3.39
N ASP A 105 -13.01 -4.27 2.44
CA ASP A 105 -12.89 -5.04 1.21
C ASP A 105 -11.43 -5.39 0.88
N SER A 106 -11.25 -6.45 0.09
CA SER A 106 -9.95 -6.91 -0.38
C SER A 106 -10.04 -7.47 -1.80
N TYR A 107 -9.51 -6.73 -2.76
CA TYR A 107 -9.49 -7.12 -4.17
C TYR A 107 -8.10 -7.59 -4.58
N SER A 108 -7.98 -8.66 -5.36
CA SER A 108 -6.70 -9.13 -5.92
C SER A 108 -6.85 -9.46 -7.39
N GLY A 109 -5.88 -9.06 -8.20
CA GLY A 109 -5.96 -9.16 -9.65
C GLY A 109 -4.80 -8.45 -10.34
N PRO A 110 -4.72 -8.51 -11.69
CA PRO A 110 -3.86 -7.61 -12.44
C PRO A 110 -4.26 -6.15 -12.13
N VAL A 111 -3.27 -5.28 -11.97
CA VAL A 111 -3.55 -3.87 -11.62
C VAL A 111 -4.22 -3.12 -12.78
N CYS A 112 -3.90 -3.49 -14.02
CA CYS A 112 -4.66 -3.07 -15.20
C CYS A 112 -5.16 -4.32 -15.93
N GLU A 113 -6.48 -4.48 -16.04
CA GLU A 113 -7.07 -5.66 -16.67
C GLU A 113 -6.88 -5.67 -18.20
N LEU A 114 -6.64 -4.49 -18.81
CA LEU A 114 -6.45 -4.34 -20.25
C LEU A 114 -5.03 -4.65 -20.71
N ASP A 115 -4.06 -4.71 -19.79
CA ASP A 115 -2.66 -5.03 -20.09
C ASP A 115 -2.15 -6.18 -19.22
N SER A 116 -1.95 -7.33 -19.87
CA SER A 116 -1.40 -8.55 -19.27
C SER A 116 0.06 -8.41 -18.79
N ALA A 117 0.77 -7.34 -19.19
CA ALA A 117 2.09 -7.01 -18.70
C ALA A 117 2.06 -6.18 -17.40
N THR A 118 0.89 -5.96 -16.80
CA THR A 118 0.80 -5.26 -15.52
C THR A 118 1.07 -6.14 -14.31
N PRO A 119 1.59 -5.56 -13.21
CA PRO A 119 1.81 -6.31 -11.99
C PRO A 119 0.50 -6.91 -11.46
N TYR A 120 0.57 -8.13 -10.93
CA TYR A 120 -0.47 -8.61 -10.04
C TYR A 120 -0.44 -7.82 -8.73
N GLY A 121 -1.60 -7.36 -8.28
CA GLY A 121 -1.75 -6.52 -7.10
C GLY A 121 -2.85 -6.98 -6.16
N ARG A 122 -2.94 -6.27 -5.04
CA ARG A 122 -4.04 -6.34 -4.09
C ARG A 122 -4.35 -4.96 -3.56
N GLN A 123 -5.63 -4.68 -3.43
CA GLN A 123 -6.14 -3.49 -2.77
C GLN A 123 -6.81 -3.90 -1.47
N LEU A 124 -6.49 -3.20 -0.39
CA LEU A 124 -7.20 -3.28 0.89
C LEU A 124 -7.94 -1.98 1.14
N VAL A 125 -9.24 -2.07 1.42
CA VAL A 125 -10.11 -0.91 1.63
C VAL A 125 -10.43 -0.77 3.13
N TYR A 126 -10.35 0.46 3.64
CA TYR A 126 -10.62 0.84 5.02
C TYR A 126 -11.37 2.19 5.03
N GLY A 127 -12.70 2.14 4.96
CA GLY A 127 -13.54 3.31 4.73
C GLY A 127 -13.10 4.03 3.45
N GLY A 128 -12.91 5.35 3.52
CA GLY A 128 -12.39 6.12 2.40
C GLY A 128 -10.93 5.86 2.00
N ALA A 129 -10.17 5.01 2.71
CA ALA A 129 -8.77 4.72 2.39
C ALA A 129 -8.58 3.40 1.63
N VAL A 130 -7.73 3.42 0.60
CA VAL A 130 -7.33 2.25 -0.19
C VAL A 130 -5.81 2.11 -0.14
N PHE A 131 -5.33 0.90 0.14
CA PHE A 131 -3.90 0.56 0.15
C PHE A 131 -3.60 -0.43 -0.97
N LEU A 132 -2.68 -0.05 -1.85
CA LEU A 132 -2.27 -0.86 -2.99
C LEU A 132 -0.95 -1.57 -2.68
N PHE A 133 -0.97 -2.87 -2.93
CA PHE A 133 0.19 -3.75 -2.89
C PHE A 133 0.39 -4.32 -4.29
N GLN A 134 1.61 -4.22 -4.81
CA GLN A 134 1.91 -4.75 -6.14
C GLN A 134 3.12 -5.65 -6.07
N SER A 135 3.07 -6.69 -6.89
CA SER A 135 4.27 -7.43 -7.26
C SER A 135 5.13 -6.57 -8.18
N LYS A 136 6.33 -7.04 -8.52
CA LYS A 136 7.11 -6.42 -9.59
C LYS A 136 6.36 -6.52 -10.92
N ALA A 137 6.77 -5.73 -11.91
CA ALA A 137 6.07 -5.51 -13.19
C ALA A 137 5.47 -6.75 -13.89
N LYS A 138 6.02 -7.96 -13.70
CA LYS A 138 5.52 -9.21 -14.33
C LYS A 138 5.09 -10.29 -13.32
N GLY A 139 4.47 -9.90 -12.21
CA GLY A 139 4.07 -10.85 -11.18
C GLY A 139 2.83 -11.69 -11.53
N LYS A 140 2.79 -12.91 -10.98
CA LYS A 140 1.62 -13.82 -10.97
C LYS A 140 0.86 -13.69 -9.65
N ALA A 141 -0.30 -14.34 -9.54
CA ALA A 141 -1.15 -14.30 -8.35
C ALA A 141 -0.42 -14.52 -7.02
N ASN A 142 0.56 -15.43 -7.00
CA ASN A 142 1.32 -15.80 -5.80
C ASN A 142 2.66 -15.06 -5.65
N SER A 143 2.95 -14.08 -6.52
CA SER A 143 4.19 -13.33 -6.43
C SER A 143 4.21 -12.45 -5.18
N PRO A 144 5.36 -12.33 -4.48
CA PRO A 144 5.48 -11.42 -3.36
C PRO A 144 5.10 -9.99 -3.78
N ARG A 145 4.26 -9.35 -2.96
CA ARG A 145 3.81 -7.97 -3.17
C ARG A 145 4.41 -7.07 -2.10
N THR A 146 4.64 -5.84 -2.49
CA THR A 146 5.10 -4.77 -1.61
C THR A 146 4.11 -3.62 -1.65
N PHE A 147 4.07 -2.85 -0.57
CA PHE A 147 3.24 -1.66 -0.46
C PHE A 147 3.70 -0.59 -1.47
N THR A 148 2.83 -0.13 -2.36
CA THR A 148 3.22 0.77 -3.45
C THR A 148 2.52 2.12 -3.43
N SER A 149 1.30 2.18 -2.93
CA SER A 149 0.57 3.43 -2.77
C SER A 149 -0.56 3.33 -1.76
N TRP A 150 -0.97 4.48 -1.27
CA TRP A 150 -2.24 4.64 -0.57
C TRP A 150 -3.00 5.81 -1.20
N VAL A 151 -4.33 5.74 -1.12
CA VAL A 151 -5.26 6.77 -1.62
C VAL A 151 -6.36 6.95 -0.60
N ILE A 152 -6.82 8.17 -0.42
CA ILE A 152 -8.02 8.52 0.34
C ILE A 152 -8.99 9.19 -0.63
N ASN A 153 -10.18 8.63 -0.74
CA ASN A 153 -11.33 9.33 -1.31
C ASN A 153 -11.78 10.38 -0.28
N LEU A 154 -11.67 11.66 -0.65
CA LEU A 154 -11.96 12.82 0.20
C LEU A 154 -13.47 13.03 0.42
N GLU A 155 -14.31 12.40 -0.40
CA GLU A 155 -15.77 12.44 -0.28
C GLU A 155 -16.28 11.38 0.72
N GLN A 156 -15.43 10.43 1.10
CA GLN A 156 -15.75 9.38 2.06
C GLN A 156 -15.08 9.64 3.42
N PRO A 157 -15.75 9.29 4.54
CA PRO A 157 -15.12 9.41 5.84
C PRO A 157 -13.94 8.45 5.96
N LEU A 158 -12.80 8.99 6.39
CA LEU A 158 -11.65 8.19 6.79
C LEU A 158 -11.95 7.51 8.14
N LYS A 159 -11.50 6.26 8.33
CA LYS A 159 -11.59 5.60 9.64
C LYS A 159 -10.88 6.46 10.70
N SER A 160 -11.47 6.57 11.90
CA SER A 160 -10.90 7.37 13.01
C SER A 160 -9.52 6.90 13.47
N SER A 161 -9.13 5.67 13.12
CA SER A 161 -7.79 5.11 13.32
C SER A 161 -6.78 5.56 12.28
N MET A 162 -7.14 6.44 11.34
CA MET A 162 -6.26 6.93 10.29
C MET A 162 -6.33 8.45 10.19
N LYS A 163 -5.21 9.07 9.81
CA LYS A 163 -5.16 10.49 9.44
C LYS A 163 -4.13 10.73 8.34
N LEU A 164 -4.31 11.82 7.60
CA LEU A 164 -3.24 12.39 6.79
C LEU A 164 -2.16 12.97 7.69
N ALA A 165 -0.91 12.96 7.20
CA ALA A 165 0.18 13.67 7.84
C ALA A 165 -0.13 15.15 7.97
N ASP A 166 0.42 15.76 9.02
CA ASP A 166 0.21 17.18 9.28
C ASP A 166 0.76 18.02 8.11
N GLY A 167 0.05 19.10 7.78
CA GLY A 167 0.35 19.95 6.63
C GLY A 167 -0.33 19.55 5.31
N TYR A 168 -0.97 18.38 5.21
CA TYR A 168 -1.74 17.97 4.03
C TYR A 168 -3.24 18.06 4.31
N PRO A 169 -3.96 19.04 3.71
CA PRO A 169 -5.39 19.21 3.98
C PRO A 169 -6.23 18.14 3.27
N ALA A 170 -7.23 17.60 3.96
CA ALA A 170 -8.27 16.75 3.36
C ALA A 170 -9.39 17.60 2.71
N ASN A 171 -9.80 18.69 3.35
CA ASN A 171 -10.78 19.64 2.80
C ASN A 171 -10.04 20.82 2.16
N THR A 172 -9.94 20.82 0.82
CA THR A 172 -9.12 21.79 0.09
C THR A 172 -9.63 22.02 -1.34
N THR A 173 -8.99 22.94 -2.05
CA THR A 173 -9.17 23.17 -3.50
C THR A 173 -7.81 23.23 -4.16
N PHE A 174 -7.72 23.06 -5.48
CA PHE A 174 -6.44 23.19 -6.18
C PHE A 174 -5.82 24.58 -6.02
N ALA A 175 -6.63 25.63 -5.86
CA ALA A 175 -6.14 26.97 -5.56
C ALA A 175 -5.48 27.04 -4.17
N LYS A 176 -6.14 26.48 -3.13
CA LYS A 176 -5.57 26.42 -1.77
C LYS A 176 -4.29 25.57 -1.74
N LEU A 177 -4.26 24.47 -2.48
CA LEU A 177 -3.07 23.62 -2.60
C LEU A 177 -1.90 24.34 -3.25
N LYS A 178 -2.13 25.12 -4.32
CA LYS A 178 -1.08 25.95 -4.95
C LYS A 178 -0.50 26.96 -3.96
N SER A 179 -1.34 27.59 -3.13
CA SER A 179 -0.88 28.54 -2.11
C SER A 179 -0.11 27.84 -0.98
N ALA A 180 -0.59 26.69 -0.50
CA ALA A 180 0.07 25.92 0.57
C ALA A 180 1.39 25.27 0.11
N PHE A 181 1.46 24.89 -1.17
CA PHE A 181 2.63 24.25 -1.77
C PHE A 181 3.07 25.00 -3.04
N PRO A 182 3.77 26.15 -2.92
CA PRO A 182 4.14 26.98 -4.08
C PRO A 182 5.02 26.29 -5.11
N LYS A 183 5.78 25.26 -4.69
CA LYS A 183 6.62 24.42 -5.57
C LYS A 183 5.86 23.20 -6.12
N GLY A 184 4.59 23.04 -5.78
CA GLY A 184 3.74 21.99 -6.32
C GLY A 184 3.28 22.30 -7.75
N LYS A 185 2.90 21.26 -8.48
CA LYS A 185 2.53 21.36 -9.90
C LYS A 185 1.14 20.80 -10.14
N LEU A 186 0.26 21.60 -10.73
CA LEU A 186 -1.01 21.14 -11.28
C LEU A 186 -0.81 20.72 -12.74
N SER A 187 -1.27 19.53 -13.10
CA SER A 187 -1.28 19.00 -14.47
C SER A 187 -2.66 18.47 -14.82
N ARG A 188 -3.04 18.62 -16.08
CA ARG A 188 -4.21 17.97 -16.68
C ARG A 188 -3.72 16.72 -17.43
N ILE A 189 -4.34 15.58 -17.16
CA ILE A 189 -4.11 14.32 -17.86
C ILE A 189 -5.37 14.04 -18.68
N ALA A 190 -5.23 13.86 -19.99
CA ALA A 190 -6.33 13.49 -20.86
C ALA A 190 -6.52 11.97 -20.83
N LEU A 191 -7.76 11.52 -20.61
CA LEU A 191 -8.16 10.11 -20.58
C LEU A 191 -9.25 9.91 -21.62
N GLY A 192 -8.86 9.85 -22.89
CA GLY A 192 -9.79 9.88 -24.03
C GLY A 192 -10.54 11.21 -24.09
N GLU A 193 -11.87 11.17 -24.00
CA GLU A 193 -12.73 12.35 -23.98
C GLU A 193 -12.81 13.04 -22.61
N ALA A 194 -12.37 12.36 -21.55
CA ALA A 194 -12.32 12.90 -20.20
C ALA A 194 -10.96 13.53 -19.88
N ALA A 195 -10.89 14.29 -18.79
CA ALA A 195 -9.61 14.74 -18.24
C ALA A 195 -9.66 14.72 -16.72
N VAL A 196 -8.52 14.39 -16.11
CA VAL A 196 -8.34 14.49 -14.66
C VAL A 196 -7.27 15.53 -14.36
N TYR A 197 -7.45 16.23 -13.24
CA TYR A 197 -6.53 17.24 -12.76
C TYR A 197 -5.78 16.70 -11.57
N VAL A 198 -4.46 16.80 -11.63
CA VAL A 198 -3.56 16.24 -10.62
C VAL A 198 -2.62 17.32 -10.13
N PHE A 199 -2.71 17.67 -8.84
CA PHE A 199 -1.74 18.51 -8.16
C PHE A 199 -0.74 17.66 -7.39
N ARG A 200 0.55 17.74 -7.75
CA ARG A 200 1.64 17.08 -7.03
C ARG A 200 2.37 18.08 -6.15
N THR A 201 2.42 17.78 -4.86
CA THR A 201 3.24 18.51 -3.88
C THR A 201 4.73 18.16 -4.06
N PRO A 202 5.66 18.99 -3.55
CA PRO A 202 7.09 18.70 -3.62
C PRO A 202 7.52 17.42 -2.89
N SER A 203 6.76 16.97 -1.89
CA SER A 203 7.06 15.75 -1.14
C SER A 203 6.68 14.47 -1.87
N GLY A 204 5.82 14.58 -2.90
CA GLY A 204 5.31 13.44 -3.66
C GLY A 204 3.86 13.05 -3.33
N ILE A 205 3.20 13.73 -2.40
CA ILE A 205 1.74 13.62 -2.21
C ILE A 205 1.06 14.24 -3.43
N TRP A 206 0.04 13.57 -3.93
CA TRP A 206 -0.77 14.04 -5.05
C TRP A 206 -2.23 14.19 -4.63
N TYR A 207 -2.90 15.15 -5.25
CA TYR A 207 -4.34 15.37 -5.16
C TYR A 207 -4.91 15.24 -6.56
N ARG A 208 -5.97 14.46 -6.72
CA ARG A 208 -6.64 14.25 -8.00
C ARG A 208 -8.10 14.71 -7.90
N GLY A 209 -8.62 15.27 -8.98
CA GLY A 209 -10.04 15.58 -9.16
C GLY A 209 -10.43 15.46 -10.62
N ASP A 210 -11.72 15.27 -10.87
CA ASP A 210 -12.27 15.18 -12.23
C ASP A 210 -12.58 16.57 -12.83
N ASP A 211 -12.48 17.63 -12.02
CA ASP A 211 -12.52 19.02 -12.43
C ASP A 211 -11.26 19.80 -12.00
N ASN A 212 -11.13 21.06 -12.45
CA ASN A 212 -9.96 21.90 -12.18
C ASN A 212 -10.08 22.71 -10.87
N THR A 213 -11.00 22.34 -10.00
CA THR A 213 -11.38 23.11 -8.80
C THR A 213 -11.14 22.33 -7.53
N THR A 214 -11.72 21.14 -7.42
CA THR A 214 -11.80 20.41 -6.16
C THR A 214 -11.18 19.02 -6.34
N PRO A 215 -10.21 18.64 -5.50
CA PRO A 215 -9.74 17.26 -5.48
C PRO A 215 -10.78 16.36 -4.83
N THR A 216 -11.00 15.20 -5.43
CA THR A 216 -11.82 14.09 -4.92
C THR A 216 -10.95 13.04 -4.24
N ASP A 217 -9.67 12.96 -4.59
CA ASP A 217 -8.72 12.00 -4.02
C ASP A 217 -7.44 12.70 -3.54
N VAL A 218 -6.81 12.13 -2.51
CA VAL A 218 -5.42 12.41 -2.12
C VAL A 218 -4.66 11.10 -1.94
N GLY A 219 -3.42 11.04 -2.39
CA GLY A 219 -2.62 9.83 -2.28
C GLY A 219 -1.11 10.07 -2.32
N ALA A 220 -0.36 9.00 -2.13
CA ALA A 220 1.08 8.97 -2.36
C ALA A 220 1.50 7.63 -2.94
N GLY A 221 2.68 7.62 -3.57
CA GLY A 221 3.21 6.46 -4.27
C GLY A 221 2.70 6.40 -5.71
N ALA A 222 2.66 5.19 -6.27
CA ALA A 222 2.19 4.97 -7.64
C ALA A 222 0.73 5.43 -7.81
N MET A 223 0.53 6.41 -8.69
CA MET A 223 -0.78 6.81 -9.18
C MET A 223 -1.15 5.85 -10.31
N GLY A 224 -2.07 4.92 -10.04
CA GLY A 224 -2.52 3.96 -11.05
C GLY A 224 -3.32 4.68 -12.13
N THR A 225 -2.73 4.85 -13.30
CA THR A 225 -3.46 5.15 -14.53
C THR A 225 -3.38 3.90 -15.39
N CYS A 226 -4.49 3.17 -15.46
CA CYS A 226 -4.67 2.12 -16.45
C CYS A 226 -4.98 2.83 -17.77
N GLU A 227 -3.96 3.03 -18.60
CA GLU A 227 -4.12 3.49 -19.99
C GLU A 227 -4.28 2.30 -20.93
#